data_AF-A0A449BCS2-F1
#
_entry.id   AF-A0A449BCS2-F1
#
_cell.length_a   1.000
_cell.length_b   1.000
_cell.length_c   1.000
_cell.angle_alpha   90.00
_cell.angle_beta   90.00
_cell.angle_gamma   90.00
#
_symmetry.space_group_name_H-M   'P 1'
#
loop_
_entity.id
_entity.type
_entity.pdbx_description
1 polymer ?
#
loop_
_entity_poly.entity_id
_entity_poly.type
_entity_poly.pdbx_seq_one_letter_code
_entity_poly.pdbx_strand_id
1 'polypeptide(L)'
;MSKKIKVVEELSFNTSSILLDKKQETKNLIKLEAANKKLSIKKQLKEQIKASKEKSDDLKIIADNKITELHEITNQRLNEIEEQYNPLIEAAKEKEALIVRKKETINEKETRTGKIKNIKLKVKTQISENKALLKTVEKDSEEYNLIKQNIKTLKKNQNNQIIDLNKEVEFNPITKLLTNVGKFFARIGKWFSRIWKSFKSSHPTVAQFLVFFMISNGVTVLQLVMMPLFKYMFNQTDLINISLQFGRIGNNLNGTPYYMFNYPAGELVSGVGGGLAYFLAVQVTIAIAQIINFFTQRSVTFKSNSNAWVAALWYFIAYVAITFIAAAAQGLYKAPIYDLFMNKWSMGKLGEIIADGLTMIINSAISFWVFFPIMKIIFKQEDKETK
;
A
#
# COMPACT_ATOMS: atom_id res chain seq x y z
N MET A 1 4.90 -52.65 31.32
CA MET A 1 4.41 -52.85 29.94
C MET A 1 4.24 -51.50 29.26
N SER A 2 5.16 -51.17 28.36
CA SER A 2 5.23 -49.90 27.63
C SER A 2 4.10 -49.81 26.61
N LYS A 3 3.21 -48.82 26.76
CA LYS A 3 2.34 -48.36 25.66
C LYS A 3 3.24 -47.68 24.61
N LYS A 4 3.86 -48.50 23.75
CA LYS A 4 4.45 -48.03 22.50
C LYS A 4 3.36 -47.29 21.74
N ILE A 5 3.56 -45.99 21.62
CA ILE A 5 2.72 -45.06 20.89
C ILE A 5 2.66 -45.56 19.43
N LYS A 6 1.54 -46.18 19.04
CA LYS A 6 1.16 -46.52 17.65
C LYS A 6 0.97 -45.21 16.84
N VAL A 7 2.06 -44.54 16.47
CA VAL A 7 2.03 -43.34 15.61
C VAL A 7 2.69 -43.60 14.24
N VAL A 8 3.14 -44.84 13.99
CA VAL A 8 4.01 -45.14 12.85
C VAL A 8 3.28 -45.22 11.49
N GLU A 9 1.96 -45.43 11.45
CA GLU A 9 1.26 -45.75 10.19
C GLU A 9 0.49 -44.60 9.52
N GLU A 10 0.27 -43.45 10.18
CA GLU A 10 -0.50 -42.33 9.58
C GLU A 10 0.18 -40.96 9.83
N LEU A 11 1.32 -40.71 9.20
CA LEU A 11 1.99 -39.40 9.29
C LEU A 11 1.31 -38.40 8.34
N SER A 12 0.56 -37.47 8.92
CA SER A 12 -0.11 -36.34 8.24
C SER A 12 0.86 -35.25 7.76
N PHE A 13 0.38 -34.26 6.99
CA PHE A 13 1.20 -33.10 6.62
C PHE A 13 1.30 -32.16 7.81
N ASN A 14 2.48 -31.58 8.03
CA ASN A 14 2.82 -30.80 9.22
C ASN A 14 3.08 -31.64 10.49
N THR A 15 3.28 -32.95 10.34
CA THR A 15 3.67 -33.81 11.46
C THR A 15 5.06 -33.42 11.99
N SER A 16 5.96 -32.96 11.11
CA SER A 16 7.27 -32.45 11.54
C SER A 16 7.15 -31.24 12.46
N SER A 17 6.23 -30.30 12.16
CA SER A 17 5.94 -29.14 13.01
C SER A 17 5.28 -29.52 14.33
N ILE A 18 4.36 -30.48 14.33
CA ILE A 18 3.71 -30.94 15.58
C ILE A 18 4.75 -31.62 16.49
N LEU A 19 5.66 -32.39 15.91
CA LEU A 19 6.77 -33.01 16.64
C LEU A 19 7.76 -31.98 17.18
N LEU A 20 8.06 -30.92 16.42
CA LEU A 20 8.86 -29.78 16.89
C LEU A 20 8.21 -29.04 18.06
N ASP A 21 6.91 -28.77 17.98
CA ASP A 21 6.16 -28.11 19.06
C ASP A 21 6.15 -28.96 20.32
N LYS A 22 5.89 -30.27 20.19
CA LYS A 22 5.94 -31.22 21.33
C LYS A 22 7.34 -31.33 21.92
N LYS A 23 8.38 -31.37 21.07
CA LYS A 23 9.78 -31.36 21.51
C LYS A 23 10.06 -30.10 22.34
N GLN A 24 9.63 -28.93 21.87
CA GLN A 24 9.83 -27.66 22.56
C GLN A 24 9.02 -27.56 23.87
N GLU A 25 7.77 -28.01 23.87
CA GLU A 25 6.92 -28.07 25.06
C GLU A 25 7.57 -28.96 26.14
N THR A 26 8.07 -30.13 25.75
CA THR A 26 8.76 -31.06 26.65
C THR A 26 10.07 -30.46 27.20
N LYS A 27 10.88 -29.82 26.35
CA LYS A 27 12.10 -29.10 26.80
C LYS A 27 11.77 -27.97 27.79
N ASN A 28 10.70 -27.23 27.55
CA ASN A 28 10.28 -26.14 28.43
C ASN A 28 9.83 -26.68 29.80
N LEU A 29 9.12 -27.82 29.84
CA LEU A 29 8.74 -28.48 31.10
C LEU A 29 9.98 -28.93 31.90
N ILE A 30 10.96 -29.56 31.25
CA ILE A 30 12.21 -29.99 31.90
C ILE A 30 12.96 -28.78 32.50
N LYS A 31 13.08 -27.69 31.75
CA LYS A 31 13.72 -26.46 32.23
C LYS A 31 12.96 -25.82 33.39
N LEU A 32 11.63 -25.86 33.35
CA LEU A 32 10.78 -25.34 34.42
C LEU A 32 10.91 -26.18 35.71
N GLU A 33 10.93 -27.51 35.60
CA GLU A 33 11.21 -28.41 36.72
C GLU A 33 12.58 -28.13 37.35
N ALA A 34 13.62 -27.96 36.53
CA ALA A 34 14.96 -27.62 37.00
C ALA A 34 15.00 -26.26 37.70
N ALA A 35 14.31 -25.25 37.17
CA ALA A 35 14.20 -23.93 37.81
C ALA A 35 13.50 -24.00 39.17
N ASN A 36 12.41 -24.77 39.28
CA ASN A 36 11.68 -24.97 40.53
C ASN A 36 12.53 -25.70 41.57
N LYS A 37 13.26 -26.75 41.17
CA LYS A 37 14.21 -27.47 42.05
C LYS A 37 15.37 -26.57 42.50
N LYS A 38 15.91 -25.74 41.61
CA LYS A 38 16.95 -24.76 41.97
C LYS A 38 16.43 -23.75 43.00
N LEU A 39 15.18 -23.30 42.86
CA LEU A 39 14.55 -22.39 43.81
C LEU A 39 14.34 -23.06 45.18
N SER A 40 13.93 -24.34 45.22
CA SER A 40 13.78 -25.08 46.48
C SER A 40 15.11 -25.27 47.19
N ILE A 41 16.19 -25.61 46.45
CA ILE A 41 17.55 -25.72 47.01
C ILE A 41 17.98 -24.39 47.65
N LYS A 42 17.76 -23.26 46.97
CA LYS A 42 18.10 -21.93 47.50
C LYS A 42 17.29 -21.55 48.74
N LYS A 43 15.99 -21.92 48.79
CA LYS A 43 15.14 -21.70 49.97
C LYS A 43 15.63 -22.52 51.16
N GLN A 44 15.92 -23.82 50.94
CA GLN A 44 16.46 -24.71 51.97
C GLN A 44 17.81 -24.21 52.50
N LEU A 45 18.71 -23.74 51.63
CA LEU A 45 19.98 -23.14 52.03
C LEU A 45 19.76 -21.92 52.95
N LYS A 46 18.83 -21.02 52.59
CA LYS A 46 18.53 -19.83 53.38
C LYS A 46 17.96 -20.18 54.76
N GLU A 47 17.12 -21.21 54.84
CA GLU A 47 16.55 -21.71 56.09
C GLU A 47 17.62 -22.39 56.97
N GLN A 48 18.50 -23.20 56.37
CA GLN A 48 19.60 -23.88 57.07
C GLN A 48 20.62 -22.87 57.63
N ILE A 49 21.03 -21.86 56.84
CA ILE A 49 21.93 -20.78 57.32
C ILE A 49 21.29 -20.00 58.48
N LYS A 50 19.97 -19.79 58.46
CA LYS A 50 19.26 -19.11 59.55
C LYS A 50 19.18 -19.96 60.83
N ALA A 51 19.17 -21.27 60.70
CA ALA A 51 19.06 -22.22 61.81
C ALA A 51 20.42 -22.61 62.42
N SER A 52 21.51 -22.57 61.66
CA SER A 52 22.85 -22.97 62.11
C SER A 52 23.74 -21.78 62.50
N LYS A 53 24.43 -21.84 63.66
CA LYS A 53 25.56 -20.94 64.01
C LYS A 53 26.88 -21.34 63.31
N GLU A 54 26.84 -22.28 62.37
CA GLU A 54 28.01 -22.81 61.63
C GLU A 54 28.40 -21.95 60.42
N LYS A 55 29.64 -22.17 59.93
CA LYS A 55 30.26 -21.42 58.83
C LYS A 55 29.40 -21.49 57.56
N SER A 56 28.86 -20.33 57.17
CA SER A 56 28.01 -20.12 55.99
C SER A 56 28.57 -20.70 54.68
N ASP A 57 29.88 -20.88 54.61
CA ASP A 57 30.60 -21.15 53.36
C ASP A 57 30.56 -22.63 52.97
N ASP A 58 30.58 -23.56 53.93
CA ASP A 58 30.47 -25.00 53.65
C ASP A 58 29.08 -25.37 53.12
N LEU A 59 28.03 -24.75 53.68
CA LEU A 59 26.64 -24.92 53.23
C LEU A 59 26.42 -24.37 51.81
N LYS A 60 27.08 -23.26 51.47
CA LYS A 60 27.06 -22.70 50.11
C LYS A 60 27.72 -23.65 49.12
N ILE A 61 28.88 -24.22 49.45
CA ILE A 61 29.58 -25.20 48.60
C ILE A 61 28.69 -26.42 48.32
N ILE A 62 28.00 -26.95 49.34
CA ILE A 62 27.09 -28.08 49.17
C ILE A 62 25.91 -27.72 48.25
N ALA A 63 25.35 -26.53 48.40
CA ALA A 63 24.24 -26.06 47.56
C ALA A 63 24.70 -25.85 46.10
N ASP A 64 25.90 -25.31 45.89
CA ASP A 64 26.47 -25.12 44.56
C ASP A 64 26.77 -26.46 43.88
N ASN A 65 27.29 -27.44 44.60
CA ASN A 65 27.48 -28.81 44.08
C ASN A 65 26.15 -29.44 43.65
N LYS A 66 25.09 -29.31 44.46
CA LYS A 66 23.74 -29.80 44.09
C LYS A 66 23.15 -29.07 42.87
N ILE A 67 23.45 -27.78 42.72
CA ILE A 67 23.01 -27.00 41.55
C ILE A 67 23.78 -27.45 40.29
N THR A 68 25.06 -27.78 40.41
CA THR A 68 25.88 -28.32 39.32
C THR A 68 25.39 -29.70 38.89
N GLU A 69 25.14 -30.61 39.84
CA GLU A 69 24.58 -31.94 39.55
C GLU A 69 23.19 -31.83 38.89
N LEU A 70 22.33 -30.94 39.39
CA LEU A 70 21.03 -30.65 38.77
C LEU A 70 21.18 -30.14 37.33
N HIS A 71 22.21 -29.34 37.04
CA HIS A 71 22.50 -28.85 35.70
C HIS A 71 22.94 -29.98 34.76
N GLU A 72 23.80 -30.89 35.22
CA GLU A 72 24.22 -32.07 34.46
C GLU A 72 23.03 -32.99 34.13
N ILE A 73 22.22 -33.35 35.13
CA ILE A 73 21.00 -34.17 34.93
C ILE A 73 20.02 -33.50 33.97
N THR A 74 19.88 -32.18 34.07
CA THR A 74 19.00 -31.43 33.17
C THR A 74 19.51 -31.48 31.72
N ASN A 75 20.81 -31.33 31.51
CA ASN A 75 21.41 -31.40 30.18
C ASN A 75 21.32 -32.81 29.59
N GLN A 76 21.54 -33.84 30.39
CA GLN A 76 21.36 -35.23 29.96
C GLN A 76 19.92 -35.49 29.48
N ARG A 77 18.91 -35.09 30.26
CA ARG A 77 17.50 -35.21 29.86
C ARG A 77 17.15 -34.39 28.62
N LEU A 78 17.76 -33.22 28.46
CA LEU A 78 17.56 -32.42 27.25
C LEU A 78 18.13 -33.11 26.01
N ASN A 79 19.27 -33.80 26.13
CA ASN A 79 19.88 -34.57 25.06
C ASN A 79 19.04 -35.82 24.72
N GLU A 80 18.52 -36.54 25.72
CA GLU A 80 17.61 -37.68 25.50
C GLU A 80 16.36 -37.27 24.70
N ILE A 81 15.79 -36.08 24.96
CA ILE A 81 14.68 -35.53 24.18
C ILE A 81 15.10 -35.18 22.75
N GLU A 82 16.35 -34.74 22.53
CA GLU A 82 16.85 -34.53 21.17
C GLU A 82 16.98 -35.84 20.41
N GLU A 83 17.60 -36.86 21.01
CA GLU A 83 17.74 -38.19 20.41
C GLU A 83 16.38 -38.85 20.14
N GLN A 84 15.38 -38.63 21.00
CA GLN A 84 14.05 -39.17 20.81
C GLN A 84 13.29 -38.51 19.65
N TYR A 85 13.34 -37.18 19.53
CA TYR A 85 12.49 -36.44 18.60
C TYR A 85 13.14 -36.16 17.23
N ASN A 86 14.46 -35.99 17.17
CA ASN A 86 15.16 -35.69 15.91
C ASN A 86 14.90 -36.71 14.79
N PRO A 87 15.05 -38.04 15.01
CA PRO A 87 14.82 -39.02 13.94
C PRO A 87 13.35 -39.03 13.49
N LEU A 88 12.41 -38.80 14.40
CA LEU A 88 10.98 -38.71 14.07
C LEU A 88 10.66 -37.46 13.23
N ILE A 89 11.30 -36.34 13.55
CA ILE A 89 11.15 -35.08 12.79
C ILE A 89 11.76 -35.24 11.40
N GLU A 90 12.93 -35.87 11.27
CA GLU A 90 13.58 -36.12 9.97
C GLU A 90 12.75 -37.05 9.09
N ALA A 91 12.30 -38.19 9.62
CA ALA A 91 11.41 -39.10 8.90
C ALA A 91 10.09 -38.43 8.49
N ALA A 92 9.54 -37.53 9.34
CA ALA A 92 8.36 -36.76 8.99
C ALA A 92 8.64 -35.74 7.87
N LYS A 93 9.79 -35.06 7.89
CA LYS A 93 10.19 -34.12 6.83
C LYS A 93 10.42 -34.81 5.49
N GLU A 94 11.05 -35.99 5.50
CA GLU A 94 11.30 -36.79 4.29
C GLU A 94 9.98 -37.22 3.65
N LYS A 95 9.03 -37.74 4.45
CA LYS A 95 7.68 -38.06 3.97
C LYS A 95 6.91 -36.83 3.51
N GLU A 96 7.02 -35.69 4.20
CA GLU A 96 6.42 -34.42 3.78
C GLU A 96 6.99 -33.90 2.45
N ALA A 97 8.27 -34.16 2.17
CA ALA A 97 8.92 -33.81 0.91
C ALA A 97 8.47 -34.70 -0.26
N LEU A 98 8.09 -35.95 0.01
CA LEU A 98 7.50 -36.89 -0.95
C LEU A 98 6.03 -36.60 -1.30
N ILE A 99 5.32 -35.76 -0.53
CA ILE A 99 3.94 -35.36 -0.86
C ILE A 99 3.96 -34.42 -2.08
N VAL A 100 3.65 -34.97 -3.25
CA VAL A 100 3.45 -34.21 -4.50
C VAL A 100 2.23 -33.29 -4.34
N ARG A 101 2.46 -31.97 -4.35
CA ARG A 101 1.39 -30.96 -4.19
C ARG A 101 0.72 -30.71 -5.54
N LYS A 102 -0.61 -30.74 -5.58
CA LYS A 102 -1.40 -30.49 -6.79
C LYS A 102 -1.69 -28.99 -6.92
N LYS A 103 -1.59 -28.44 -8.14
CA LYS A 103 -2.17 -27.13 -8.47
C LYS A 103 -3.69 -27.26 -8.45
N GLU A 104 -4.32 -26.56 -7.52
CA GLU A 104 -5.75 -26.60 -7.27
C GLU A 104 -6.54 -25.88 -8.38
N THR A 105 -7.63 -26.48 -8.85
CA THR A 105 -8.59 -25.82 -9.77
C THR A 105 -9.44 -24.78 -9.04
N ILE A 106 -10.11 -23.88 -9.78
CA ILE A 106 -10.96 -22.83 -9.20
C ILE A 106 -12.07 -23.44 -8.31
N ASN A 107 -12.72 -24.51 -8.77
CA ASN A 107 -13.83 -25.16 -8.04
C ASN A 107 -13.34 -25.89 -6.78
N GLU A 108 -12.19 -26.56 -6.84
CA GLU A 108 -11.56 -27.18 -5.67
C GLU A 108 -11.20 -26.11 -4.63
N LYS A 109 -10.65 -24.98 -5.07
CA LYS A 109 -10.32 -23.82 -4.22
C LYS A 109 -11.54 -23.21 -3.55
N GLU A 110 -12.64 -23.02 -4.28
CA GLU A 110 -13.89 -22.50 -3.72
C GLU A 110 -14.47 -23.45 -2.67
N THR A 111 -14.49 -24.76 -2.97
CA THR A 111 -14.97 -25.79 -2.05
C THR A 111 -14.14 -25.82 -0.77
N ARG A 112 -12.81 -25.83 -0.88
CA ARG A 112 -11.89 -25.78 0.27
C ARG A 112 -12.05 -24.49 1.08
N THR A 113 -12.15 -23.35 0.42
CA THR A 113 -12.35 -22.05 1.09
C THR A 113 -13.70 -22.01 1.83
N GLY A 114 -14.75 -22.59 1.25
CA GLY A 114 -16.05 -22.78 1.89
C GLY A 114 -15.97 -23.65 3.16
N LYS A 115 -15.31 -24.82 3.08
CA LYS A 115 -15.07 -25.70 4.24
C LYS A 115 -14.31 -24.97 5.36
N ILE A 116 -13.24 -24.23 5.03
CA ILE A 116 -12.47 -23.43 5.99
C ILE A 116 -13.35 -22.34 6.64
N LYS A 117 -14.20 -21.67 5.86
CA LYS A 117 -15.11 -20.64 6.37
C LYS A 117 -16.11 -21.22 7.37
N ASN A 118 -16.68 -22.38 7.08
CA ASN A 118 -17.63 -23.08 7.96
C ASN A 118 -16.98 -23.53 9.27
N ILE A 119 -15.78 -24.12 9.20
CA ILE A 119 -14.98 -24.47 10.39
C ILE A 119 -14.72 -23.23 11.25
N LYS A 120 -14.33 -22.11 10.62
CA LYS A 120 -14.10 -20.84 11.33
C LYS A 120 -15.35 -20.29 11.99
N LEU A 121 -16.49 -20.38 11.33
CA LEU A 121 -17.76 -19.91 11.87
C LEU A 121 -18.17 -20.76 13.09
N LYS A 122 -18.17 -22.09 12.95
CA LYS A 122 -18.54 -23.02 14.01
C LYS A 122 -17.71 -22.83 15.27
N VAL A 123 -16.37 -22.78 15.13
CA VAL A 123 -15.47 -22.60 16.27
C VAL A 123 -15.60 -21.20 16.88
N LYS A 124 -15.85 -20.16 16.07
CA LYS A 124 -16.09 -18.81 16.58
C LYS A 124 -17.33 -18.78 17.48
N THR A 125 -18.42 -19.43 17.09
CA THR A 125 -19.65 -19.55 17.87
C THR A 125 -19.39 -20.26 19.20
N GLN A 126 -18.73 -21.41 19.17
CA GLN A 126 -18.37 -22.15 20.39
C GLN A 126 -17.46 -21.35 21.32
N ILE A 127 -16.50 -20.60 20.77
CA ILE A 127 -15.63 -19.72 21.59
C ILE A 127 -16.42 -18.56 22.18
N SER A 128 -17.39 -17.97 21.48
CA SER A 128 -18.23 -16.92 22.05
C SER A 128 -19.10 -17.43 23.20
N GLU A 129 -19.66 -18.63 23.08
CA GLU A 129 -20.43 -19.29 24.15
C GLU A 129 -19.54 -19.55 25.38
N ASN A 130 -18.37 -20.18 25.19
CA ASN A 130 -17.42 -20.41 26.28
C ASN A 130 -16.92 -19.10 26.92
N LYS A 131 -16.75 -18.03 26.14
CA LYS A 131 -16.39 -16.70 26.68
C LYS A 131 -17.52 -16.04 27.44
N ALA A 132 -18.78 -16.32 27.10
CA ALA A 132 -19.93 -15.85 27.88
C ALA A 132 -19.96 -16.57 29.24
N LEU A 133 -19.73 -17.89 29.25
CA LEU A 133 -19.60 -18.68 30.49
C LEU A 133 -18.44 -18.21 31.37
N LEU A 134 -17.29 -17.83 30.79
CA LEU A 134 -16.18 -17.26 31.58
C LEU A 134 -16.55 -15.97 32.34
N LYS A 135 -17.60 -15.25 31.93
CA LYS A 135 -18.05 -14.05 32.65
C LYS A 135 -18.93 -14.37 33.86
N THR A 136 -19.47 -15.59 33.95
CA THR A 136 -20.38 -16.01 35.01
C THR A 136 -19.70 -16.86 36.08
N VAL A 137 -18.43 -17.23 35.89
CA VAL A 137 -17.66 -18.15 36.76
C VAL A 137 -16.50 -17.40 37.43
N GLU A 138 -16.19 -17.71 38.69
CA GLU A 138 -15.07 -17.11 39.44
C GLU A 138 -13.71 -17.47 38.86
N LYS A 139 -12.80 -16.49 38.80
CA LYS A 139 -11.50 -16.59 38.08
C LYS A 139 -10.53 -17.66 38.60
N ASP A 140 -10.63 -18.04 39.87
CA ASP A 140 -9.72 -19.00 40.50
C ASP A 140 -10.34 -20.40 40.67
N SER A 141 -11.56 -20.60 40.16
CA SER A 141 -12.24 -21.89 40.20
C SER A 141 -11.66 -22.91 39.20
N GLU A 142 -11.82 -24.20 39.50
CA GLU A 142 -11.48 -25.28 38.57
C GLU A 142 -12.27 -25.18 37.25
N GLU A 143 -13.55 -24.77 37.32
CA GLU A 143 -14.41 -24.56 36.16
C GLU A 143 -13.87 -23.48 35.21
N TYR A 144 -13.37 -22.37 35.75
CA TYR A 144 -12.76 -21.31 34.95
C TYR A 144 -11.53 -21.79 34.18
N ASN A 145 -10.67 -22.58 34.84
CA ASN A 145 -9.49 -23.17 34.22
C ASN A 145 -9.87 -24.18 33.12
N LEU A 146 -10.90 -25.00 33.36
CA LEU A 146 -11.41 -25.98 32.40
C LEU A 146 -11.98 -25.29 31.14
N ILE A 147 -12.79 -24.24 31.31
CA ILE A 147 -13.36 -23.47 30.17
C ILE A 147 -12.23 -22.80 29.36
N LYS A 148 -11.21 -22.25 30.03
CA LYS A 148 -10.05 -21.65 29.37
C LYS A 148 -9.24 -22.69 28.58
N GLN A 149 -9.05 -23.88 29.14
CA GLN A 149 -8.40 -25.00 28.47
C GLN A 149 -9.21 -25.48 27.26
N ASN A 150 -10.53 -25.58 27.39
CA ASN A 150 -11.43 -25.93 26.29
C ASN A 150 -11.32 -24.93 25.11
N ILE A 151 -11.31 -23.62 25.40
CA ILE A 151 -11.09 -22.58 24.37
C ILE A 151 -9.74 -22.77 23.67
N LYS A 152 -8.68 -23.13 24.40
CA LYS A 152 -7.36 -23.41 23.83
C LYS A 152 -7.40 -24.64 22.91
N THR A 153 -8.06 -25.71 23.35
CA THR A 153 -8.24 -26.94 22.57
C THR A 153 -9.07 -26.71 21.31
N LEU A 154 -10.17 -25.95 21.39
CA LEU A 154 -10.99 -25.59 20.23
C LEU A 154 -10.19 -24.84 19.16
N LYS A 155 -9.35 -23.87 19.58
CA LYS A 155 -8.44 -23.16 18.66
C LYS A 155 -7.38 -24.08 18.05
N LYS A 156 -6.85 -25.02 18.83
CA LYS A 156 -5.87 -26.01 18.35
C LYS A 156 -6.50 -26.94 17.31
N ASN A 157 -7.68 -27.49 17.59
CA ASN A 157 -8.40 -28.37 16.68
C ASN A 157 -8.80 -27.65 15.38
N GLN A 158 -9.23 -26.39 15.48
CA GLN A 158 -9.49 -25.55 14.31
C GLN A 158 -8.27 -25.44 13.39
N ASN A 159 -7.10 -25.13 13.97
CA ASN A 159 -5.88 -24.98 13.19
C ASN A 159 -5.49 -26.28 12.51
N ASN A 160 -5.56 -27.42 13.21
CA ASN A 160 -5.27 -28.72 12.65
C ASN A 160 -6.18 -29.06 11.45
N GLN A 161 -7.50 -28.87 11.58
CA GLN A 161 -8.44 -29.11 10.49
C GLN A 161 -8.18 -28.23 9.26
N ILE A 162 -7.77 -26.97 9.46
CA ILE A 162 -7.42 -26.08 8.35
C ILE A 162 -6.11 -26.52 7.69
N ILE A 163 -5.15 -27.02 8.45
CA ILE A 163 -3.89 -27.56 7.94
C ILE A 163 -4.15 -28.81 7.11
N ASP A 164 -4.98 -29.73 7.59
CA ASP A 164 -5.36 -30.95 6.87
C ASP A 164 -6.03 -30.62 5.52
N LEU A 165 -6.93 -29.65 5.49
CA LEU A 165 -7.55 -29.18 4.24
C LEU A 165 -6.56 -28.54 3.26
N ASN A 166 -5.42 -28.07 3.75
CA ASN A 166 -4.39 -27.41 2.95
C ASN A 166 -3.22 -28.34 2.59
N LYS A 167 -3.24 -29.60 3.05
CA LYS A 167 -2.16 -30.59 2.95
C LYS A 167 -1.67 -30.84 1.53
N GLU A 168 -2.59 -30.84 0.56
CA GLU A 168 -2.31 -31.24 -0.83
C GLU A 168 -2.16 -30.04 -1.79
N VAL A 169 -2.24 -28.81 -1.28
CA VAL A 169 -2.35 -27.60 -2.08
C VAL A 169 -1.02 -26.84 -2.18
N GLU A 170 -0.62 -26.50 -3.40
CA GLU A 170 0.49 -25.58 -3.65
C GLU A 170 0.04 -24.11 -3.50
N PHE A 171 0.40 -23.47 -2.38
CA PHE A 171 0.12 -22.05 -2.17
C PHE A 171 1.18 -21.19 -2.85
N ASN A 172 0.83 -20.47 -3.91
CA ASN A 172 1.73 -19.51 -4.54
C ASN A 172 2.12 -18.40 -3.53
N PRO A 173 3.41 -18.24 -3.15
CA PRO A 173 3.87 -17.28 -2.14
C PRO A 173 3.53 -15.83 -2.50
N ILE A 174 3.43 -15.51 -3.80
CA ILE A 174 3.07 -14.18 -4.31
C ILE A 174 1.63 -13.82 -3.92
N THR A 175 0.71 -14.79 -3.91
CA THR A 175 -0.69 -14.54 -3.54
C THR A 175 -0.86 -14.20 -2.05
N LYS A 176 -0.02 -14.78 -1.17
CA LYS A 176 0.00 -14.47 0.27
C LYS A 176 0.57 -13.08 0.54
N LEU A 177 1.60 -12.69 -0.19
CA LEU A 177 2.17 -11.34 -0.12
C LEU A 177 1.14 -10.30 -0.60
N LEU A 178 0.57 -10.48 -1.79
CA LEU A 178 -0.43 -9.57 -2.37
C LEU A 178 -1.67 -9.43 -1.49
N THR A 179 -2.16 -10.51 -0.88
CA THR A 179 -3.31 -10.44 0.02
C THR A 179 -3.00 -9.76 1.35
N ASN A 180 -1.78 -9.89 1.88
CA ASN A 180 -1.37 -9.20 3.10
C ASN A 180 -1.12 -7.70 2.85
N VAL A 181 -0.47 -7.38 1.73
CA VAL A 181 -0.27 -6.00 1.26
C VAL A 181 -1.63 -5.33 0.99
N GLY A 182 -2.53 -6.00 0.27
CA GLY A 182 -3.89 -5.51 0.04
C GLY A 182 -4.67 -5.26 1.33
N LYS A 183 -4.56 -6.16 2.33
CA LYS A 183 -5.18 -5.96 3.65
C LYS A 183 -4.58 -4.78 4.42
N PHE A 184 -3.27 -4.56 4.30
CA PHE A 184 -2.58 -3.43 4.92
C PHE A 184 -3.08 -2.10 4.34
N PHE A 185 -3.10 -1.96 3.02
CA PHE A 185 -3.64 -0.77 2.36
C PHE A 185 -5.12 -0.56 2.64
N ALA A 186 -5.93 -1.63 2.70
CA ALA A 186 -7.34 -1.52 3.08
C ALA A 186 -7.53 -1.01 4.53
N ARG A 187 -6.63 -1.37 5.46
CA ARG A 187 -6.67 -0.87 6.85
C ARG A 187 -6.30 0.60 6.93
N ILE A 188 -5.27 1.02 6.20
CA ILE A 188 -4.88 2.43 6.08
C ILE A 188 -6.01 3.25 5.47
N GLY A 189 -6.59 2.78 4.36
CA GLY A 189 -7.72 3.45 3.71
C GLY A 189 -8.92 3.62 4.63
N LYS A 190 -9.29 2.60 5.43
CA LYS A 190 -10.36 2.70 6.43
C LYS A 190 -10.04 3.64 7.60
N TRP A 191 -8.76 3.80 7.97
CA TRP A 191 -8.34 4.73 9.01
C TRP A 191 -8.38 6.17 8.47
N PHE A 192 -7.79 6.40 7.30
CA PHE A 192 -7.82 7.68 6.62
C PHE A 192 -9.25 8.15 6.33
N SER A 193 -10.13 7.25 5.86
CA SER A 193 -11.55 7.57 5.61
C SER A 193 -12.29 8.07 6.86
N ARG A 194 -11.98 7.52 8.05
CA ARG A 194 -12.59 7.96 9.31
C ARG A 194 -12.10 9.33 9.73
N ILE A 195 -10.79 9.57 9.64
CA ILE A 195 -10.18 10.89 9.90
C ILE A 195 -10.72 11.93 8.93
N TRP A 196 -10.78 11.59 7.65
CA TRP A 196 -11.28 12.45 6.59
C TRP A 196 -12.75 12.82 6.79
N LYS A 197 -13.61 11.86 7.18
CA LYS A 197 -15.01 12.14 7.50
C LYS A 197 -15.16 13.11 8.67
N SER A 198 -14.38 12.91 9.74
CA SER A 198 -14.38 13.80 10.91
C SER A 198 -13.90 15.21 10.52
N PHE A 199 -12.80 15.29 9.76
CA PHE A 199 -12.23 16.56 9.30
C PHE A 199 -13.18 17.31 8.36
N LYS A 200 -13.78 16.63 7.38
CA LYS A 200 -14.76 17.22 6.45
C LYS A 200 -15.99 17.76 7.18
N SER A 201 -16.43 17.10 8.25
CA SER A 201 -17.56 17.56 9.07
C SER A 201 -17.23 18.82 9.88
N SER A 202 -16.00 18.93 10.40
CA SER A 202 -15.58 20.08 11.20
C SER A 202 -15.15 21.28 10.36
N HIS A 203 -14.58 21.05 9.17
CA HIS A 203 -14.05 22.11 8.29
C HIS A 203 -14.44 21.88 6.82
N PRO A 204 -15.71 22.11 6.45
CA PRO A 204 -16.21 21.79 5.11
C PRO A 204 -15.53 22.59 3.99
N THR A 205 -15.23 23.88 4.21
CA THR A 205 -14.55 24.74 3.24
C THR A 205 -13.09 24.33 3.06
N VAL A 206 -12.38 24.02 4.15
CA VAL A 206 -10.98 23.58 4.09
C VAL A 206 -10.87 22.20 3.44
N ALA A 207 -11.83 21.30 3.69
CA ALA A 207 -11.88 20.01 3.02
C ALA A 207 -12.14 20.14 1.51
N GLN A 208 -13.01 21.07 1.09
CA GLN A 208 -13.20 21.40 -0.33
C GLN A 208 -11.91 21.94 -0.95
N PHE A 209 -11.22 22.85 -0.25
CA PHE A 209 -9.92 23.37 -0.67
C PHE A 209 -8.85 22.27 -0.79
N LEU A 210 -8.73 21.36 0.19
CA LEU A 210 -7.74 20.28 0.14
C LEU A 210 -8.01 19.29 -1.00
N VAL A 211 -9.28 18.97 -1.29
CA VAL A 211 -9.64 18.13 -2.44
C VAL A 211 -9.31 18.86 -3.73
N PHE A 212 -9.68 20.12 -3.84
CA PHE A 212 -9.33 20.97 -4.98
C PHE A 212 -7.81 21.03 -5.18
N PHE A 213 -7.06 21.27 -4.10
CA PHE A 213 -5.60 21.34 -4.11
C PHE A 213 -4.97 20.01 -4.53
N MET A 214 -5.43 18.89 -3.97
CA MET A 214 -4.92 17.56 -4.31
C MET A 214 -5.21 17.19 -5.77
N ILE A 215 -6.43 17.47 -6.26
CA ILE A 215 -6.79 17.23 -7.66
C ILE A 215 -5.98 18.15 -8.58
N SER A 216 -5.87 19.44 -8.25
CA SER A 216 -5.13 20.42 -9.05
C SER A 216 -3.65 20.06 -9.17
N ASN A 217 -2.97 19.74 -8.07
CA ASN A 217 -1.58 19.30 -8.11
C ASN A 217 -1.43 17.92 -8.77
N GLY A 218 -2.41 17.03 -8.57
CA GLY A 218 -2.47 15.73 -9.25
C GLY A 218 -2.53 15.88 -10.77
N VAL A 219 -3.33 16.81 -11.29
CA VAL A 219 -3.39 17.13 -12.73
C VAL A 219 -2.06 17.68 -13.22
N THR A 220 -1.41 18.56 -12.47
CA THR A 220 -0.08 19.09 -12.85
C THR A 220 0.97 17.96 -12.94
N VAL A 221 1.04 17.10 -11.92
CA VAL A 221 1.95 15.94 -11.93
C VAL A 221 1.62 15.00 -13.09
N LEU A 222 0.33 14.77 -13.33
CA LEU A 222 -0.13 13.97 -14.46
C LEU A 222 0.33 14.58 -15.79
N GLN A 223 0.17 15.90 -16.01
CA GLN A 223 0.66 16.59 -17.20
C GLN A 223 2.18 16.46 -17.38
N LEU A 224 2.95 16.61 -16.28
CA LEU A 224 4.41 16.46 -16.30
C LEU A 224 4.85 15.05 -16.72
N VAL A 225 4.09 14.02 -16.39
CA VAL A 225 4.36 12.62 -16.79
C VAL A 225 3.84 12.33 -18.20
N MET A 226 2.67 12.85 -18.55
CA MET A 226 2.02 12.58 -19.83
C MET A 226 2.74 13.21 -21.00
N MET A 227 3.31 14.41 -20.83
CA MET A 227 4.00 15.07 -21.93
C MET A 227 5.21 14.25 -22.44
N PRO A 228 6.16 13.77 -21.60
CA PRO A 228 7.21 12.86 -22.03
C PRO A 228 6.69 11.55 -22.61
N LEU A 229 5.65 10.97 -21.99
CA LEU A 229 5.06 9.70 -22.43
C LEU A 229 4.47 9.80 -23.85
N PHE A 230 3.66 10.82 -24.12
CA PHE A 230 3.08 11.01 -25.44
C PHE A 230 4.09 11.43 -26.49
N LYS A 231 5.10 12.25 -26.12
CA LYS A 231 6.23 12.51 -27.01
C LYS A 231 6.93 11.21 -27.40
N TYR A 232 7.24 10.36 -26.42
CA TYR A 232 7.84 9.05 -26.68
C TYR A 232 6.97 8.20 -27.60
N MET A 233 5.68 8.07 -27.31
CA MET A 233 4.73 7.29 -28.12
C MET A 233 4.59 7.82 -29.56
N PHE A 234 4.34 9.12 -29.74
CA PHE A 234 4.09 9.67 -31.07
C PHE A 234 5.37 9.82 -31.91
N ASN A 235 6.55 9.96 -31.29
CA ASN A 235 7.82 9.94 -32.02
C ASN A 235 8.14 8.57 -32.62
N GLN A 236 7.52 7.48 -32.16
CA GLN A 236 7.64 6.15 -32.79
C GLN A 236 6.74 5.99 -34.03
N THR A 237 6.04 7.05 -34.46
CA THR A 237 5.10 7.01 -35.57
C THR A 237 5.52 7.99 -36.68
N ASP A 238 5.01 7.79 -37.89
CA ASP A 238 5.29 8.67 -39.03
C ASP A 238 4.75 10.11 -38.85
N LEU A 239 4.01 10.38 -37.77
CA LEU A 239 3.52 11.72 -37.41
C LEU A 239 4.67 12.72 -37.18
N ILE A 240 5.88 12.27 -36.87
CA ILE A 240 7.06 13.13 -36.74
C ILE A 240 7.49 13.74 -38.08
N ASN A 241 7.18 13.08 -39.19
CA ASN A 241 7.54 13.49 -40.54
C ASN A 241 6.48 14.39 -41.20
N ILE A 242 5.35 14.61 -40.53
CA ILE A 242 4.27 15.50 -41.01
C ILE A 242 4.48 16.88 -40.39
N SER A 243 4.75 17.89 -41.20
CA SER A 243 4.86 19.26 -40.71
C SER A 243 3.49 19.83 -40.36
N LEU A 244 3.40 20.49 -39.20
CA LEU A 244 2.22 21.23 -38.78
C LEU A 244 2.60 22.69 -38.53
N GLN A 245 2.52 23.47 -39.61
CA GLN A 245 2.71 24.92 -39.58
C GLN A 245 1.40 25.60 -39.92
N PHE A 246 0.73 26.17 -38.92
CA PHE A 246 -0.62 26.72 -39.06
C PHE A 246 -0.73 28.13 -38.47
N GLY A 247 -1.58 28.95 -39.08
CA GLY A 247 -1.90 30.30 -38.61
C GLY A 247 -0.71 31.26 -38.74
N ARG A 248 -0.30 31.58 -39.98
CA ARG A 248 0.77 32.56 -40.24
C ARG A 248 0.30 33.96 -39.85
N ILE A 249 1.01 34.66 -38.95
CA ILE A 249 0.63 35.99 -38.43
C ILE A 249 1.76 37.02 -38.64
N GLY A 250 2.57 36.83 -39.69
CA GLY A 250 3.64 37.76 -40.06
C GLY A 250 4.98 37.06 -40.21
N ASN A 251 6.05 37.75 -39.86
CA ASN A 251 7.43 37.28 -39.96
C ASN A 251 8.15 37.44 -38.61
N ASN A 252 9.05 36.52 -38.30
CA ASN A 252 10.02 36.62 -37.21
C ASN A 252 11.00 37.77 -37.47
N LEU A 253 11.76 38.14 -36.44
CA LEU A 253 12.83 39.17 -36.52
C LEU A 253 13.86 38.87 -37.63
N ASN A 254 14.06 37.59 -37.94
CA ASN A 254 15.01 37.12 -38.95
C ASN A 254 14.38 37.04 -40.36
N GLY A 255 13.18 37.59 -40.55
CA GLY A 255 12.47 37.60 -41.84
C GLY A 255 11.73 36.30 -42.22
N THR A 256 11.90 35.22 -41.46
CA THR A 256 11.20 33.94 -41.69
C THR A 256 9.72 34.03 -41.28
N PRO A 257 8.79 33.28 -41.90
CA PRO A 257 7.38 33.29 -41.52
C PRO A 257 7.16 32.92 -40.04
N TYR A 258 6.33 33.69 -39.33
CA TYR A 258 5.84 33.34 -38.00
C TYR A 258 4.52 32.59 -38.12
N TYR A 259 4.46 31.37 -37.58
CA TYR A 259 3.26 30.56 -37.47
C TYR A 259 2.84 30.45 -35.99
N MET A 260 1.54 30.60 -35.73
CA MET A 260 0.92 30.40 -34.43
C MET A 260 1.24 29.01 -33.87
N PHE A 261 1.16 27.99 -34.72
CA PHE A 261 1.67 26.66 -34.45
C PHE A 261 2.79 26.37 -35.42
N ASN A 262 4.03 26.32 -34.93
CA ASN A 262 5.21 26.11 -35.75
C ASN A 262 5.91 24.80 -35.38
N TYR A 263 5.40 23.68 -35.90
CA TYR A 263 5.96 22.35 -35.68
C TYR A 263 6.45 21.77 -37.00
N PRO A 264 7.66 22.14 -37.46
CA PRO A 264 8.23 21.56 -38.67
C PRO A 264 8.48 20.05 -38.49
N ALA A 265 8.49 19.32 -39.61
CA ALA A 265 8.78 17.90 -39.64
C ALA A 265 10.21 17.61 -39.18
N GLY A 266 10.43 16.44 -38.59
CA GLY A 266 11.73 16.00 -38.09
C GLY A 266 11.84 16.06 -36.56
N GLU A 267 13.00 15.69 -36.04
CA GLU A 267 13.25 15.62 -34.60
C GLU A 267 13.21 16.99 -33.93
N LEU A 268 12.96 16.98 -32.62
CA LEU A 268 12.91 18.21 -31.82
C LEU A 268 14.34 18.68 -31.51
N VAL A 269 14.87 19.58 -32.32
CA VAL A 269 16.21 20.15 -32.13
C VAL A 269 16.06 21.59 -31.62
N SER A 270 16.65 21.89 -30.47
CA SER A 270 16.67 23.25 -29.89
C SER A 270 15.27 23.87 -29.69
N GLY A 271 14.27 23.07 -29.34
CA GLY A 271 12.92 23.54 -29.02
C GLY A 271 12.01 23.80 -30.23
N VAL A 272 12.48 23.52 -31.45
CA VAL A 272 11.71 23.64 -32.70
C VAL A 272 11.74 22.30 -33.43
N GLY A 273 10.60 21.82 -33.92
CA GLY A 273 10.49 20.51 -34.60
C GLY A 273 9.45 19.59 -33.96
N GLY A 274 9.52 18.30 -34.29
CA GLY A 274 8.65 17.25 -33.79
C GLY A 274 7.33 17.05 -34.54
N GLY A 275 7.09 17.82 -35.61
CA GLY A 275 5.95 17.65 -36.51
C GLY A 275 4.59 17.57 -35.81
N LEU A 276 3.66 16.87 -36.46
CA LEU A 276 2.34 16.58 -35.94
C LEU A 276 2.40 15.75 -34.64
N ALA A 277 3.42 14.90 -34.48
CA ALA A 277 3.64 14.10 -33.28
C ALA A 277 3.75 14.96 -32.02
N TYR A 278 4.56 16.02 -32.04
CA TYR A 278 4.73 16.91 -30.90
C TYR A 278 3.48 17.75 -30.62
N PHE A 279 2.85 18.26 -31.68
CA PHE A 279 1.59 18.99 -31.52
C PHE A 279 0.55 18.12 -30.83
N LEU A 280 0.35 16.87 -31.28
CA LEU A 280 -0.60 15.95 -30.67
C LEU A 280 -0.19 15.60 -29.23
N ALA A 281 1.10 15.40 -28.94
CA ALA A 281 1.55 15.19 -27.56
C ALA A 281 1.13 16.33 -26.63
N VAL A 282 1.32 17.58 -27.08
CA VAL A 282 0.91 18.77 -26.32
C VAL A 282 -0.62 18.86 -26.21
N GLN A 283 -1.35 18.74 -27.31
CA GLN A 283 -2.81 18.92 -27.31
C GLN A 283 -3.53 17.81 -26.56
N VAL A 284 -3.13 16.54 -26.69
CA VAL A 284 -3.75 15.44 -25.94
C VAL A 284 -3.47 15.59 -24.43
N THR A 285 -2.27 15.99 -24.04
CA THR A 285 -1.93 16.27 -22.63
C THR A 285 -2.82 17.39 -22.07
N ILE A 286 -2.96 18.50 -22.80
CA ILE A 286 -3.78 19.63 -22.39
C ILE A 286 -5.26 19.22 -22.36
N ALA A 287 -5.76 18.52 -23.38
CA ALA A 287 -7.15 18.09 -23.47
C ALA A 287 -7.55 17.21 -22.26
N ILE A 288 -6.70 16.26 -21.88
CA ILE A 288 -6.96 15.39 -20.71
C ILE A 288 -6.99 16.22 -19.42
N ALA A 289 -6.06 17.16 -19.25
CA ALA A 289 -6.10 18.07 -18.11
C ALA A 289 -7.35 18.96 -18.10
N GLN A 290 -7.80 19.44 -19.26
CA GLN A 290 -9.02 20.23 -19.40
C GLN A 290 -10.27 19.42 -19.04
N ILE A 291 -10.33 18.14 -19.40
CA ILE A 291 -11.42 17.25 -18.98
C ILE A 291 -11.45 17.10 -17.46
N ILE A 292 -10.31 16.87 -16.82
CA ILE A 292 -10.24 16.75 -15.34
C ILE A 292 -10.61 18.09 -14.69
N ASN A 293 -10.13 19.20 -15.23
CA ASN A 293 -10.46 20.54 -14.76
C ASN A 293 -11.95 20.83 -14.88
N PHE A 294 -12.61 20.44 -15.97
CA PHE A 294 -14.06 20.59 -16.14
C PHE A 294 -14.83 19.89 -15.02
N PHE A 295 -14.53 18.61 -14.75
CA PHE A 295 -15.21 17.88 -13.67
C PHE A 295 -14.93 18.48 -12.29
N THR A 296 -13.69 18.90 -12.06
CA THR A 296 -13.27 19.53 -10.79
C THR A 296 -13.98 20.86 -10.57
N GLN A 297 -13.97 21.74 -11.58
CA GLN A 297 -14.60 23.06 -11.52
C GLN A 297 -16.12 22.93 -11.36
N ARG A 298 -16.75 22.03 -12.11
CA ARG A 298 -18.19 21.82 -12.03
C ARG A 298 -18.65 21.27 -10.67
N SER A 299 -17.95 20.26 -10.13
CA SER A 299 -18.37 19.55 -8.91
C SER A 299 -17.91 20.22 -7.62
N VAL A 300 -16.74 20.88 -7.62
CA VAL A 300 -16.12 21.46 -6.42
C VAL A 300 -16.24 22.98 -6.41
N THR A 301 -15.83 23.65 -7.49
CA THR A 301 -15.68 25.12 -7.52
C THR A 301 -17.01 25.86 -7.72
N PHE A 302 -17.82 25.45 -8.69
CA PHE A 302 -19.04 26.16 -9.06
C PHE A 302 -20.32 25.44 -8.63
N LYS A 303 -20.25 24.15 -8.23
CA LYS A 303 -21.39 23.31 -7.83
C LYS A 303 -22.59 23.46 -8.79
N SER A 304 -22.32 23.54 -10.09
CA SER A 304 -23.31 23.95 -11.09
C SER A 304 -24.33 22.83 -11.34
N ASN A 305 -25.62 23.20 -11.33
CA ASN A 305 -26.77 22.33 -11.62
C ASN A 305 -27.22 22.40 -13.10
N SER A 306 -26.51 23.14 -13.96
CA SER A 306 -26.86 23.30 -15.38
C SER A 306 -26.71 21.99 -16.17
N ASN A 307 -27.28 21.89 -17.38
CA ASN A 307 -27.11 20.71 -18.22
C ASN A 307 -25.61 20.42 -18.51
N ALA A 308 -25.12 19.25 -18.08
CA ALA A 308 -23.72 18.86 -18.16
C ALA A 308 -23.18 18.85 -19.59
N TRP A 309 -24.01 18.48 -20.58
CA TRP A 309 -23.63 18.44 -21.98
C TRP A 309 -23.45 19.83 -22.58
N VAL A 310 -24.34 20.76 -22.26
CA VAL A 310 -24.25 22.15 -22.73
C VAL A 310 -23.02 22.84 -22.11
N ALA A 311 -22.77 22.62 -20.83
CA ALA A 311 -21.58 23.14 -20.15
C ALA A 311 -20.29 22.56 -20.77
N ALA A 312 -20.25 21.25 -21.05
CA ALA A 312 -19.09 20.60 -21.67
C ALA A 312 -18.83 21.14 -23.09
N LEU A 313 -19.87 21.38 -23.89
CA LEU A 313 -19.76 21.96 -25.22
C LEU A 313 -19.17 23.37 -25.17
N TRP A 314 -19.71 24.25 -24.33
CA TRP A 314 -19.19 25.61 -24.18
C TRP A 314 -17.78 25.63 -23.59
N TYR A 315 -17.48 24.72 -22.66
CA TYR A 315 -16.14 24.57 -22.10
C TYR A 315 -15.13 24.13 -23.17
N PHE A 316 -15.51 23.21 -24.05
CA PHE A 316 -14.69 22.77 -25.17
C PHE A 316 -14.46 23.91 -26.18
N ILE A 317 -15.52 24.64 -26.55
CA ILE A 317 -15.41 25.81 -27.45
C ILE A 317 -14.46 26.87 -26.84
N ALA A 318 -14.63 27.17 -25.55
CA ALA A 318 -13.76 28.08 -24.82
C ALA A 318 -12.30 27.60 -24.84
N TYR A 319 -12.05 26.32 -24.54
CA TYR A 319 -10.72 25.74 -24.58
C TYR A 319 -10.05 25.89 -25.95
N VAL A 320 -10.78 25.58 -27.03
CA VAL A 320 -10.28 25.73 -28.40
C VAL A 320 -9.97 27.21 -28.68
N ALA A 321 -10.92 28.11 -28.46
CA ALA A 321 -10.75 29.55 -28.70
C ALA A 321 -9.54 30.13 -27.95
N ILE A 322 -9.37 29.76 -26.67
CA ILE A 322 -8.27 30.26 -25.84
C ILE A 322 -6.92 29.72 -26.34
N THR A 323 -6.86 28.46 -26.79
CA THR A 323 -5.64 27.89 -27.37
C THR A 323 -5.16 28.70 -28.59
N PHE A 324 -6.08 29.10 -29.47
CA PHE A 324 -5.76 29.94 -30.62
C PHE A 324 -5.39 31.38 -30.23
N ILE A 325 -6.15 32.01 -29.33
CA ILE A 325 -5.87 33.39 -28.89
C ILE A 325 -4.52 33.47 -28.17
N ALA A 326 -4.21 32.53 -27.27
CA ALA A 326 -2.96 32.50 -26.55
C ALA A 326 -1.76 32.31 -27.48
N ALA A 327 -1.87 31.39 -28.44
CA ALA A 327 -0.81 31.17 -29.42
C ALA A 327 -0.65 32.39 -30.36
N ALA A 328 -1.74 33.04 -30.77
CA ALA A 328 -1.69 34.30 -31.53
C ALA A 328 -0.99 35.42 -30.73
N ALA A 329 -1.39 35.59 -29.47
CA ALA A 329 -0.85 36.62 -28.59
C ALA A 329 0.64 36.41 -28.33
N GLN A 330 1.08 35.16 -28.10
CA GLN A 330 2.49 34.82 -27.97
C GLN A 330 3.31 35.28 -29.17
N GLY A 331 2.76 35.24 -30.39
CA GLY A 331 3.42 35.78 -31.57
C GLY A 331 3.66 37.28 -31.56
N LEU A 332 2.81 38.04 -30.87
CA LEU A 332 2.91 39.49 -30.79
C LEU A 332 3.94 39.96 -29.77
N TYR A 333 3.99 39.34 -28.60
CA TYR A 333 4.84 39.81 -27.49
C TYR A 333 6.15 39.04 -27.31
N LYS A 334 6.22 37.75 -27.70
CA LYS A 334 7.41 36.94 -27.42
C LYS A 334 8.64 37.48 -28.16
N ALA A 335 8.54 37.71 -29.47
CA ALA A 335 9.65 38.22 -30.26
C ALA A 335 10.21 39.58 -29.76
N PRO A 336 9.40 40.63 -29.54
CA PRO A 336 9.93 41.92 -29.09
C PRO A 336 10.49 41.89 -27.66
N ILE A 337 9.98 41.02 -26.79
CA ILE A 337 10.52 40.86 -25.44
C ILE A 337 11.90 40.21 -25.49
N TYR A 338 12.07 39.13 -26.25
CA TYR A 338 13.38 38.49 -26.39
C TYR A 338 14.39 39.43 -27.07
N ASP A 339 13.97 40.18 -28.09
CA ASP A 339 14.83 41.18 -28.74
C ASP A 339 15.29 42.27 -27.77
N LEU A 340 14.37 42.79 -26.95
CA LEU A 340 14.69 43.82 -25.96
C LEU A 340 15.77 43.34 -24.98
N PHE A 341 15.57 42.17 -24.36
CA PHE A 341 16.46 41.67 -23.31
C PHE A 341 17.76 41.07 -23.86
N MET A 342 17.69 40.32 -24.96
CA MET A 342 18.87 39.64 -25.52
C MET A 342 19.70 40.57 -26.41
N ASN A 343 19.07 41.34 -27.30
CA ASN A 343 19.78 42.12 -28.32
C ASN A 343 19.92 43.60 -27.95
N LYS A 344 18.85 44.28 -27.53
CA LYS A 344 18.91 45.73 -27.24
C LYS A 344 19.61 46.03 -25.92
N TRP A 345 19.41 45.21 -24.90
CA TRP A 345 20.05 45.37 -23.59
C TRP A 345 21.28 44.47 -23.42
N SER A 346 21.62 43.66 -24.44
CA SER A 346 22.82 42.81 -24.48
C SER A 346 23.03 41.95 -23.24
N MET A 347 21.95 41.47 -22.61
CA MET A 347 22.04 40.71 -21.36
C MET A 347 22.36 39.22 -21.57
N GLY A 348 22.53 38.78 -22.83
CA GLY A 348 22.89 37.41 -23.18
C GLY A 348 21.96 36.36 -22.54
N LYS A 349 22.53 35.31 -21.94
CA LYS A 349 21.78 34.23 -21.26
C LYS A 349 20.91 34.71 -20.09
N LEU A 350 21.31 35.78 -19.40
CA LEU A 350 20.47 36.36 -18.35
C LEU A 350 19.23 37.04 -18.95
N GLY A 351 19.38 37.68 -20.11
CA GLY A 351 18.28 38.26 -20.87
C GLY A 351 17.26 37.21 -21.33
N GLU A 352 17.74 36.04 -21.75
CA GLU A 352 16.88 34.90 -22.11
C GLU A 352 16.05 34.40 -20.92
N ILE A 353 16.67 34.21 -19.75
CA ILE A 353 15.97 33.79 -18.51
C ILE A 353 14.90 34.82 -18.09
N ILE A 354 15.23 36.11 -18.18
CA ILE A 354 14.28 37.18 -17.83
C ILE A 354 13.14 37.24 -18.85
N ALA A 355 13.43 37.06 -20.14
CA ALA A 355 12.42 37.00 -21.19
C ALA A 355 11.49 35.79 -21.03
N ASP A 356 12.04 34.61 -20.72
CA ASP A 356 11.26 33.41 -20.39
C ASP A 356 10.32 33.66 -19.19
N GLY A 357 10.84 34.23 -18.10
CA GLY A 357 10.06 34.55 -16.92
C GLY A 357 8.93 35.55 -17.21
N LEU A 358 9.24 36.64 -17.90
CA LEU A 358 8.27 37.68 -18.24
C LEU A 358 7.19 37.17 -19.20
N THR A 359 7.58 36.38 -20.21
CA THR A 359 6.62 35.77 -21.14
C THR A 359 5.72 34.75 -20.46
N MET A 360 6.23 33.99 -19.48
CA MET A 360 5.42 33.09 -18.65
C MET A 360 4.41 33.86 -17.78
N ILE A 361 4.81 35.00 -17.19
CA ILE A 361 3.92 35.87 -16.39
C ILE A 361 2.82 36.46 -17.27
N ILE A 362 3.17 37.01 -18.44
CA ILE A 362 2.19 37.57 -19.39
C ILE A 362 1.22 36.49 -19.87
N ASN A 363 1.74 35.31 -20.24
CA ASN A 363 0.91 34.18 -20.65
C ASN A 363 -0.07 33.77 -19.55
N SER A 364 0.39 33.76 -18.30
CA SER A 364 -0.44 33.44 -17.13
C SER A 364 -1.50 34.51 -16.84
N ALA A 365 -1.14 35.79 -16.99
CA ALA A 365 -2.06 36.91 -16.80
C ALA A 365 -3.16 36.93 -17.87
N ILE A 366 -2.80 36.80 -19.15
CA ILE A 366 -3.76 36.71 -20.26
C ILE A 366 -4.68 35.52 -20.04
N SER A 367 -4.10 34.36 -19.72
CA SER A 367 -4.88 33.16 -19.40
C SER A 367 -5.88 33.45 -18.28
N PHE A 368 -5.43 33.98 -17.14
CA PHE A 368 -6.33 34.26 -16.01
C PHE A 368 -7.50 35.19 -16.37
N TRP A 369 -7.22 36.31 -17.03
CA TRP A 369 -8.23 37.32 -17.39
C TRP A 369 -9.20 36.86 -18.47
N VAL A 370 -8.79 35.94 -19.34
CA VAL A 370 -9.67 35.35 -20.36
C VAL A 370 -10.44 34.15 -19.80
N PHE A 371 -9.78 33.26 -19.06
CA PHE A 371 -10.41 32.05 -18.50
C PHE A 371 -11.47 32.41 -17.47
N PHE A 372 -11.23 33.35 -16.56
CA PHE A 372 -12.14 33.60 -15.44
C PHE A 372 -13.55 34.08 -15.86
N PRO A 373 -13.71 35.11 -16.72
CA PRO A 373 -15.04 35.54 -17.17
C PRO A 373 -15.79 34.46 -17.95
N ILE A 374 -15.08 33.71 -18.80
CA ILE A 374 -15.66 32.63 -19.61
C ILE A 374 -16.16 31.50 -18.70
N MET A 375 -15.34 31.06 -17.74
CA MET A 375 -15.75 30.02 -16.78
C MET A 375 -16.94 30.45 -15.93
N LYS A 376 -17.01 31.73 -15.55
CA LYS A 376 -18.15 32.29 -14.81
C LYS A 376 -19.44 32.29 -15.63
N ILE A 377 -19.36 32.53 -16.94
CA ILE A 377 -20.51 32.46 -17.86
C ILE A 377 -20.97 31.01 -18.05
N ILE A 378 -20.03 30.08 -18.25
CA ILE A 378 -20.32 28.66 -18.52
C ILE A 378 -20.90 27.96 -17.30
N PHE A 379 -20.34 28.21 -16.11
CA PHE A 379 -20.77 27.59 -14.86
C PHE A 379 -21.70 28.49 -14.05
N LYS A 380 -22.70 29.08 -14.72
CA LYS A 380 -23.75 29.83 -14.03
C LYS A 380 -24.54 28.88 -13.11
N GLN A 381 -24.87 29.35 -11.91
CA GLN A 381 -25.89 28.71 -11.07
C GLN A 381 -27.23 29.23 -11.57
N GLU A 382 -28.10 28.34 -12.01
CA GLU A 382 -29.51 28.68 -12.18
C GLU A 382 -30.09 28.80 -10.78
N ASP A 383 -30.47 30.02 -10.39
CA ASP A 383 -31.25 30.22 -9.19
C ASP A 383 -32.51 29.36 -9.33
N LYS A 384 -32.78 28.52 -8.34
CA LYS A 384 -34.08 27.87 -8.25
C LYS A 384 -35.09 28.98 -7.99
N GLU A 385 -35.62 29.57 -9.04
CA GLU A 385 -36.90 30.28 -8.95
C GLU A 385 -37.88 29.28 -8.37
N THR A 386 -38.32 29.59 -7.16
CA THR A 386 -39.41 28.92 -6.48
C THR A 386 -40.64 29.11 -7.37
N LYS A 387 -41.00 28.08 -8.12
CA LYS A 387 -42.34 27.92 -8.70
C LYS A 387 -43.17 27.03 -7.81
#